data_AF-A0A946C1S8-F1
#
_entry.id   AF-A0A946C1S8-F1
#
_cell.length_a   1.000
_cell.length_b   1.000
_cell.length_c   1.000
_cell.angle_alpha   90.00
_cell.angle_beta   90.00
_cell.angle_gamma   90.00
#
_symmetry.space_group_name_H-M   'P 1'
#
loop_
_entity.id
_entity.type
_entity.pdbx_description
1 polymer ?
#
loop_
_entity_poly.entity_id
_entity_poly.type
_entity_poly.pdbx_seq_one_letter_code
_entity_poly.pdbx_strand_id
1 'polypeptide(L)'
;VLRFNAPAISHKLPAMSRALGLKTTDFEAFDAAICQMLDRLDIPRSLADIGVPVEAARSIAEKAHQDAAAATNPREADVETIERLVIEAITKGR
;
A
#
# COMPACT_ATOMS: atom_id res chain seq x y z
N VAL A 1 0.46 -0.86 -1.40
CA VAL A 1 1.71 -1.26 -0.70
C VAL A 1 1.57 -2.51 0.18
N LEU A 2 0.56 -2.64 1.05
CA LEU A 2 0.39 -3.84 1.88
C LEU A 2 0.34 -5.13 1.04
N ARG A 3 -0.47 -5.13 -0.03
CA ARG A 3 -0.55 -6.24 -1.00
C ARG A 3 0.81 -6.62 -1.61
N PHE A 4 1.64 -5.63 -1.96
CA PHE A 4 3.00 -5.85 -2.47
C PHE A 4 3.92 -6.47 -1.39
N ASN A 5 3.82 -5.99 -0.15
CA ASN A 5 4.64 -6.45 0.96
C ASN A 5 4.13 -7.75 1.60
N ALA A 6 2.94 -8.25 1.25
CA ALA A 6 2.29 -9.40 1.88
C ALA A 6 3.23 -10.59 2.10
N PRO A 7 4.03 -11.06 1.11
CA PRO A 7 4.94 -12.18 1.30
C PRO A 7 6.04 -11.93 2.35
N ALA A 8 6.47 -10.68 2.53
CA ALA A 8 7.54 -10.29 3.45
C ALA A 8 7.03 -9.99 4.87
N ILE A 9 5.72 -9.78 5.05
CA ILE A 9 5.12 -9.37 6.34
C ILE A 9 4.22 -10.43 6.97
N SER A 10 4.05 -11.61 6.35
CA SER A 10 3.16 -12.67 6.86
C SER A 10 3.40 -13.02 8.34
N HIS A 11 4.68 -13.05 8.76
CA HIS A 11 5.04 -13.33 10.15
C HIS A 11 4.62 -12.24 11.15
N LYS A 12 4.36 -11.01 10.68
CA LYS A 12 3.90 -9.87 11.50
C LYS A 12 2.38 -9.80 11.58
N LEU A 13 1.64 -10.46 10.68
CA LEU A 13 0.18 -10.41 10.63
C LEU A 13 -0.50 -10.82 11.94
N PRO A 14 -0.06 -11.86 12.68
CA PRO A 14 -0.71 -12.21 13.95
C PRO A 14 -0.64 -11.10 14.99
N ALA A 15 0.48 -10.39 15.09
CA ALA A 15 0.64 -9.29 16.04
C ALA A 15 -0.20 -8.08 15.64
N MET A 16 -0.16 -7.69 14.36
CA MET A 16 -0.93 -6.56 13.84
C MET A 16 -2.44 -6.82 13.90
N SER A 17 -2.88 -8.02 13.55
CA SER A 17 -4.30 -8.41 13.57
C SER A 17 -4.87 -8.38 15.00
N ARG A 18 -4.13 -8.89 15.99
CA ARG A 18 -4.53 -8.78 17.41
C ARG A 18 -4.61 -7.32 17.86
N ALA A 19 -3.66 -6.48 17.47
CA ALA A 19 -3.67 -5.06 17.81
C ALA A 19 -4.89 -4.32 17.23
N LEU A 20 -5.39 -4.78 16.08
CA LEU A 20 -6.62 -4.28 15.46
C LEU A 20 -7.90 -4.97 15.98
N GLY A 21 -7.80 -5.91 16.92
CA GLY A 21 -8.94 -6.66 17.44
C GLY A 21 -9.55 -7.67 16.46
N LEU A 22 -8.80 -8.06 15.42
CA LEU A 22 -9.25 -9.05 14.44
C LEU A 22 -9.16 -10.47 15.01
N LYS A 23 -10.13 -11.32 14.63
CA LYS A 23 -10.18 -12.72 15.07
C LYS A 23 -9.29 -13.64 14.23
N THR A 24 -9.07 -13.29 12.97
CA THR A 24 -8.20 -14.04 12.05
C THR A 24 -6.89 -13.28 11.84
N THR A 25 -5.90 -13.99 11.31
CA THR A 25 -4.54 -13.46 11.09
C THR A 25 -4.07 -13.65 9.65
N ASP A 26 -4.99 -14.00 8.75
CA ASP A 26 -4.71 -14.08 7.32
C ASP A 26 -4.61 -12.67 6.72
N PHE A 27 -3.89 -12.56 5.60
CA PHE A 27 -3.63 -11.28 4.97
C PHE A 27 -4.90 -10.63 4.42
N GLU A 28 -5.84 -11.42 3.90
CA GLU A 28 -7.06 -10.93 3.26
C GLU A 28 -7.96 -10.23 4.26
N ALA A 29 -8.22 -10.84 5.42
CA ALA A 29 -8.99 -10.24 6.50
C ALA A 29 -8.30 -8.99 7.06
N PHE A 30 -6.96 -9.00 7.17
CA PHE A 30 -6.19 -7.84 7.60
C PHE A 30 -6.28 -6.68 6.61
N ASP A 31 -6.06 -6.91 5.32
CA ASP A 31 -6.14 -5.90 4.26
C ASP A 31 -7.57 -5.31 4.17
N ALA A 32 -8.58 -6.18 4.23
CA ALA A 32 -9.98 -5.77 4.24
C ALA A 32 -10.34 -4.89 5.45
N ALA A 33 -9.80 -5.21 6.64
CA ALA A 33 -10.01 -4.40 7.83
C ALA A 33 -9.39 -3.00 7.70
N ILE A 34 -8.19 -2.89 7.11
CA ILE A 34 -7.56 -1.60 6.83
C ILE A 34 -8.39 -0.81 5.82
N CYS A 35 -8.82 -1.41 4.71
CA CYS A 35 -9.65 -0.75 3.71
C CYS A 35 -10.99 -0.26 4.30
N GLN A 36 -11.66 -1.07 5.12
CA GLN A 36 -12.89 -0.66 5.81
C GLN A 36 -12.65 0.50 6.79
N MET A 37 -11.52 0.53 7.48
CA MET A 37 -11.17 1.63 8.37
C MET A 37 -10.97 2.93 7.59
N LEU A 38 -10.28 2.88 6.44
CA LEU A 38 -10.09 4.05 5.57
C LEU A 38 -11.41 4.56 5.00
N ASP A 39 -12.31 3.65 4.62
CA ASP A 39 -13.65 4.01 4.13
C ASP A 39 -14.50 4.68 5.23
N ARG A 40 -14.43 4.21 6.49
CA ARG A 40 -15.14 4.85 7.62
C ARG A 40 -14.63 6.26 7.95
N LEU A 41 -13.41 6.58 7.51
CA LEU A 41 -12.79 7.88 7.69
C LEU A 41 -12.94 8.76 6.44
N ASP A 42 -13.76 8.34 5.47
CA ASP A 42 -13.98 9.04 4.20
C ASP A 42 -12.69 9.38 3.45
N ILE A 43 -11.65 8.54 3.58
CA ILE A 43 -10.40 8.71 2.83
C ILE A 43 -10.68 8.39 1.35
N PRO A 44 -10.21 9.19 0.37
CA PRO A 44 -10.39 8.89 -1.05
C PRO A 44 -9.79 7.53 -1.44
N ARG A 45 -10.40 6.83 -2.41
CA ARG A 45 -10.04 5.44 -2.74
C ARG A 45 -8.84 5.34 -3.67
N SER A 46 -8.65 6.35 -4.51
CA SER A 46 -7.57 6.41 -5.48
C SER A 46 -6.79 7.73 -5.37
N LEU A 47 -5.60 7.75 -5.95
CA LEU A 47 -4.86 9.00 -6.11
C LEU A 47 -5.51 9.93 -7.17
N ALA A 48 -6.28 9.37 -8.11
CA ALA A 48 -7.06 10.18 -9.06
C ALA A 48 -8.15 11.01 -8.36
N ASP A 49 -8.76 10.49 -7.29
CA ASP A 49 -9.77 11.20 -6.50
C ASP A 49 -9.23 12.46 -5.81
N ILE A 50 -7.90 12.55 -5.65
CA ILE A 50 -7.20 13.73 -5.12
C ILE A 50 -6.44 14.50 -6.19
N GLY A 51 -6.71 14.22 -7.47
CA GLY A 51 -6.21 14.97 -8.61
C GLY A 51 -4.81 14.59 -9.09
N VAL A 52 -4.28 13.41 -8.75
CA VAL A 52 -2.99 12.94 -9.27
C VAL A 52 -3.17 12.35 -10.68
N PRO A 53 -2.50 12.92 -11.71
CA PRO A 53 -2.56 12.40 -13.07
C PRO A 53 -1.68 11.14 -13.23
N VAL A 54 -2.06 10.22 -14.12
CA VAL A 54 -1.32 8.97 -14.34
C VAL A 54 0.09 9.21 -14.89
N GLU A 55 0.26 10.29 -15.62
CA GLU A 55 1.51 10.76 -16.22
C GLU A 55 2.55 11.14 -15.14
N ALA A 56 2.10 11.44 -13.90
CA ALA A 56 3.00 11.72 -12.79
C ALA A 56 3.63 10.45 -12.20
N ALA A 57 3.13 9.25 -12.52
CA ALA A 57 3.53 8.00 -11.88
C ALA A 57 5.04 7.76 -11.93
N ARG A 58 5.65 7.99 -13.10
CA ARG A 58 7.10 7.84 -13.30
C ARG A 58 7.91 8.74 -12.37
N SER A 59 7.57 10.03 -12.33
CA SER A 59 8.29 11.00 -11.49
C SER A 59 8.13 10.71 -10.00
N ILE A 60 6.94 10.27 -9.59
CA ILE A 60 6.69 9.84 -8.20
C ILE A 60 7.55 8.62 -7.86
N ALA A 61 7.64 7.64 -8.76
CA ALA A 61 8.42 6.42 -8.54
C ALA A 61 9.92 6.69 -8.38
N GLU A 62 10.49 7.54 -9.22
CA GLU A 62 11.90 7.93 -9.14
C GLU A 62 12.23 8.62 -7.81
N LYS A 63 11.37 9.55 -7.37
CA LYS A 63 11.54 10.23 -6.08
C LYS A 63 11.36 9.27 -4.91
N ALA A 64 10.36 8.40 -4.98
CA ALA A 64 10.11 7.40 -3.93
C ALA A 64 11.26 6.40 -3.80
N HIS A 65 11.92 6.01 -4.90
CA HIS A 65 13.08 5.14 -4.86
C HIS A 65 14.32 5.81 -4.22
N GLN A 66 14.44 7.13 -4.34
CA GLN A 66 15.52 7.92 -3.72
C GLN A 66 15.22 8.33 -2.27
N ASP A 67 13.99 8.13 -1.80
CA ASP A 67 13.60 8.44 -0.43
C ASP A 67 14.32 7.51 0.56
N ALA A 68 14.84 8.06 1.65
CA ALA A 68 15.58 7.30 2.65
C ALA A 68 14.75 6.16 3.27
N ALA A 69 13.41 6.31 3.33
CA ALA A 69 12.53 5.28 3.84
C ALA A 69 12.42 4.05 2.90
N ALA A 70 12.69 4.20 1.59
CA ALA A 70 12.60 3.10 0.63
C ALA A 70 13.52 1.94 0.99
N ALA A 71 14.73 2.24 1.47
CA ALA A 71 15.71 1.25 1.92
C ALA A 71 15.24 0.43 3.14
N THR A 72 14.22 0.89 3.86
CA THR A 72 13.66 0.20 5.03
C THR A 72 12.41 -0.64 4.72
N ASN A 73 11.92 -0.60 3.48
CA ASN A 73 10.75 -1.41 3.10
C ASN A 73 11.12 -2.91 3.14
N PRO A 74 10.29 -3.78 3.74
CA PRO A 74 10.63 -5.21 3.94
C PRO A 74 10.77 -6.00 2.64
N ARG A 75 10.37 -5.42 1.51
CA ARG A 75 10.53 -5.97 0.17
C ARG A 75 11.12 -4.90 -0.73
N GLU A 76 12.31 -5.14 -1.27
CA GLU A 76 12.95 -4.21 -2.19
C GLU A 76 12.08 -3.98 -3.44
N ALA A 77 12.04 -2.73 -3.91
CA ALA A 77 11.30 -2.33 -5.10
C ALA A 77 12.14 -1.38 -5.93
N ASP A 78 12.40 -1.77 -7.19
CA ASP A 78 12.98 -0.88 -8.19
C ASP A 78 11.97 0.17 -8.65
N VAL A 79 12.46 1.18 -9.38
CA VAL A 79 11.64 2.28 -9.89
C VAL A 79 10.46 1.76 -10.72
N GLU A 80 10.67 0.75 -11.57
CA GLU A 80 9.62 0.18 -12.40
C GLU A 80 8.51 -0.47 -11.57
N THR A 81 8.88 -1.18 -10.51
CA THR A 81 7.92 -1.78 -9.58
C THR A 81 7.13 -0.71 -8.84
N ILE A 82 7.80 0.34 -8.34
CA ILE A 82 7.13 1.46 -7.68
C ILE A 82 6.17 2.16 -8.65
N GLU A 83 6.60 2.38 -9.90
CA GLU A 83 5.78 3.00 -10.94
C GLU A 83 4.50 2.21 -11.20
N ARG A 84 4.58 0.87 -11.34
CA ARG A 84 3.38 0.02 -11.47
C ARG A 84 2.45 0.13 -10.26
N LEU A 85 3.00 0.18 -9.04
CA LEU A 85 2.20 0.34 -7.82
C LEU A 85 1.51 1.71 -7.75
N VAL A 86 2.19 2.77 -8.21
CA VAL A 86 1.62 4.12 -8.29
C VAL A 86 0.51 4.18 -9.33
N ILE A 87 0.72 3.59 -10.52
CA ILE A 87 -0.31 3.49 -11.56
C ILE A 87 -1.55 2.73 -11.03
N GLU A 88 -1.35 1.62 -10.32
CA GLU A 88 -2.44 0.87 -9.70
C GLU A 88 -3.19 1.74 -8.67
N ALA A 89 -2.48 2.48 -7.83
CA ALA A 89 -3.07 3.38 -6.84
C ALA A 89 -3.82 4.58 -7.46
N ILE A 90 -3.39 5.04 -8.64
CA ILE A 90 -4.08 6.09 -9.40
C ILE A 90 -5.34 5.55 -10.07
N THR A 91 -5.25 4.41 -10.77
CA THR A 91 -6.30 3.94 -11.70
C THR A 91 -7.32 3.02 -11.08
N LYS A 92 -6.90 2.18 -10.12
CA LYS A 92 -7.77 1.21 -9.43
C LYS A 92 -8.02 1.60 -7.98
N GLY A 93 -6.99 2.12 -7.31
CA GLY A 93 -7.04 2.41 -5.88
C GLY A 93 -7.01 1.14 -5.03
N ARG A 94 -7.65 1.22 -3.86
CA ARG A 94 -7.89 0.08 -2.97
C ARG A 94 -9.15 -0.69 -3.33
#